data_AF-A0A6C0TQK9-F1
#
_entry.id   AF-A0A6C0TQK9-F1
#
_cell.length_a   1.000
_cell.length_b   1.000
_cell.length_c   1.000
_cell.angle_alpha   90.00
_cell.angle_beta   90.00
_cell.angle_gamma   90.00
#
_symmetry.space_group_name_H-M   'P 1'
#
loop_
_entity.id
_entity.type
_entity.pdbx_description
1 polymer ?
#
loop_
_entity_poly.entity_id
_entity_poly.type
_entity_poly.pdbx_seq_one_letter_code
_entity_poly.pdbx_strand_id
1 'polypeptide(L)'
;MLIEHITNHHSFPVIHYFHASDPEMAVIPAIVRLDETCHLLLGAETSGSHERQLALHMLRETLDQYVKMVESGFMSTMRPSSSAPTPDLAPLARQGITINLAKAMKSGSRRREIMTALLERDGWSWKNVYR
;
A
#
# COMPACT_ATOMS: atom_id res chain seq x y z
N MET A 1 -20.22 16.09 -15.31
CA MET A 1 -19.49 15.59 -14.12
C MET A 1 -18.70 14.30 -14.35
N LEU A 2 -19.29 13.13 -14.59
CA LEU A 2 -18.49 11.88 -14.69
C LEU A 2 -17.59 11.82 -15.94
N ILE A 3 -18.14 12.23 -17.09
CA ILE A 3 -17.38 12.37 -18.34
C ILE A 3 -16.28 13.43 -18.19
N GLU A 4 -16.56 14.52 -17.49
CA GLU A 4 -15.61 15.61 -17.26
C GLU A 4 -14.46 15.19 -16.35
N HIS A 5 -14.74 14.38 -15.32
CA HIS A 5 -13.72 13.82 -14.43
C HIS A 5 -12.81 12.82 -15.16
N ILE A 6 -13.39 11.95 -15.99
CA ILE A 6 -12.65 11.03 -16.87
C ILE A 6 -11.81 11.83 -17.87
N THR A 7 -12.39 12.86 -18.49
CA THR A 7 -11.71 13.68 -19.49
C THR A 7 -10.55 14.45 -18.84
N ASN A 8 -10.70 14.96 -17.62
CA ASN A 8 -9.61 15.59 -16.88
C ASN A 8 -8.50 14.57 -16.54
N HIS A 9 -8.85 13.36 -16.08
CA HIS A 9 -7.88 12.30 -15.79
C HIS A 9 -7.11 11.83 -17.04
N HIS A 10 -7.72 11.93 -18.23
CA HIS A 10 -7.08 11.59 -19.51
C HIS A 10 -6.42 12.78 -20.23
N SER A 11 -6.81 14.03 -19.92
CA SER A 11 -6.26 15.27 -20.51
C SER A 11 -5.05 15.82 -19.76
N PHE A 12 -4.75 15.26 -18.58
CA PHE A 12 -3.55 15.55 -17.79
C PHE A 12 -2.47 14.45 -17.83
N PRO A 13 -2.13 13.85 -18.99
CA PRO A 13 -1.01 12.92 -19.01
C PRO A 13 0.29 13.65 -18.69
N VAL A 14 0.41 14.95 -18.97
CA VAL A 14 1.60 15.74 -18.62
C VAL A 14 1.76 15.90 -17.09
N ILE A 15 0.69 15.99 -16.31
CA ILE A 15 0.80 16.13 -14.83
C ILE A 15 1.04 14.76 -14.16
N HIS A 16 0.57 13.65 -14.73
CA HIS A 16 0.98 12.33 -14.25
C HIS A 16 2.48 12.03 -14.48
N TYR A 17 3.12 12.72 -15.42
CA TYR A 17 4.58 12.64 -15.62
C TYR A 17 5.36 13.64 -14.76
N PHE A 18 4.72 14.71 -14.28
CA PHE A 18 5.26 15.55 -13.22
C PHE A 18 4.85 14.94 -11.87
N HIS A 19 5.58 13.90 -11.46
CA HIS A 19 5.52 13.43 -10.08
C HIS A 19 5.62 14.65 -9.17
N ALA A 20 4.59 14.88 -8.35
CA ALA A 20 4.72 15.81 -7.24
C ALA A 20 5.98 15.39 -6.50
N SER A 21 6.99 16.28 -6.42
CA SER A 21 8.25 15.93 -5.76
C SER A 21 8.05 15.63 -4.28
N ASP A 22 6.90 16.04 -3.75
CA ASP A 22 6.40 15.71 -2.42
C ASP A 22 5.63 14.37 -2.43
N PRO A 23 6.14 13.33 -1.75
CA PRO A 23 5.45 12.05 -1.62
C PRO A 23 4.08 12.13 -0.93
N GLU A 24 3.82 13.14 -0.10
CA GLU A 24 2.53 13.29 0.59
C GLU A 24 1.40 13.67 -0.38
N MET A 25 1.75 14.19 -1.55
CA MET A 25 0.81 14.50 -2.62
C MET A 25 0.72 13.37 -3.67
N ALA A 26 1.49 12.29 -3.49
CA ALA A 26 1.54 11.17 -4.42
C ALA A 26 0.62 10.03 -3.99
N VAL A 27 -0.24 9.59 -4.91
CA VAL A 27 -1.26 8.57 -4.64
C VAL A 27 -0.65 7.19 -4.37
N ILE A 28 0.43 6.83 -5.07
CA ILE A 28 1.01 5.49 -4.96
C ILE A 28 1.66 5.26 -3.59
N PRO A 29 2.54 6.13 -3.06
CA PRO A 29 3.05 5.99 -1.69
C PRO A 29 1.94 5.96 -0.64
N ALA A 30 0.88 6.76 -0.80
CA ALA A 30 -0.25 6.79 0.12
C ALA A 30 -1.01 5.46 0.13
N ILE A 31 -1.29 4.86 -1.04
CA ILE A 31 -1.94 3.55 -1.15
C ILE A 31 -1.07 2.46 -0.51
N VAL A 32 0.24 2.44 -0.78
CA VAL A 32 1.13 1.42 -0.20
C VAL A 32 1.25 1.58 1.32
N ARG A 33 1.26 2.81 1.83
CA ARG A 33 1.26 3.09 3.28
C ARG A 33 -0.02 2.60 3.94
N LEU A 34 -1.18 2.84 3.31
CA LEU A 34 -2.47 2.34 3.78
C LEU A 34 -2.50 0.81 3.79
N ASP A 35 -1.95 0.19 2.75
CA ASP A 35 -1.87 -1.27 2.63
C ASP A 35 -1.02 -1.91 3.73
N GLU A 36 0.20 -1.40 3.94
CA GLU A 36 1.08 -1.85 5.02
C GLU A 36 0.44 -1.65 6.39
N THR A 37 -0.22 -0.51 6.60
CA THR A 37 -0.90 -0.23 7.87
C THR A 37 -2.03 -1.22 8.12
N CYS A 38 -2.88 -1.48 7.11
CA CYS A 38 -3.95 -2.47 7.21
C CYS A 38 -3.40 -3.86 7.53
N HIS A 39 -2.33 -4.25 6.83
CA HIS A 39 -1.64 -5.53 7.02
C HIS A 39 -1.07 -5.70 8.44
N LEU A 40 -0.41 -4.67 8.96
CA LEU A 40 0.11 -4.65 10.33
C LEU A 40 -1.01 -4.70 11.38
N LEU A 41 -2.09 -3.94 11.18
CA LEU A 41 -3.23 -3.92 12.11
C LEU A 41 -3.99 -5.24 12.15
N LEU A 42 -4.11 -5.96 11.04
CA LEU A 42 -4.67 -7.32 11.01
C LEU A 42 -3.78 -8.35 11.71
N GLY A 43 -2.46 -8.09 11.77
CA GLY A 43 -1.49 -8.92 12.47
C GLY A 43 -1.27 -8.55 13.95
N ALA A 44 -1.87 -7.45 14.42
CA ALA A 44 -1.78 -7.00 15.80
C ALA A 44 -2.66 -7.84 16.71
N GLU A 45 -2.14 -8.23 17.88
CA GLU A 45 -2.89 -8.99 18.89
C GLU A 45 -3.83 -8.11 19.73
N THR A 46 -4.19 -6.93 19.23
CA THR A 46 -5.06 -6.00 19.95
C THR A 46 -6.51 -6.49 19.93
N SER A 47 -7.10 -6.63 21.12
CA SER A 47 -8.53 -6.90 21.35
C SER A 47 -9.39 -5.70 20.91
N GLY A 48 -9.52 -5.49 19.60
CA GLY A 48 -10.42 -4.48 19.04
C GLY A 48 -11.88 -4.91 19.18
N SER A 49 -12.79 -3.93 19.20
CA SER A 49 -14.23 -4.21 19.07
C SER A 49 -14.53 -4.94 17.76
N HIS A 50 -15.64 -5.68 17.72
CA HIS A 50 -16.09 -6.38 16.52
C HIS A 50 -16.21 -5.43 15.31
N GLU A 51 -16.73 -4.21 15.53
CA GLU A 51 -16.86 -3.16 14.51
C GLU A 51 -15.52 -2.75 13.91
N ARG A 52 -14.48 -2.62 14.74
CA ARG A 52 -13.13 -2.28 14.26
C ARG A 52 -12.56 -3.41 13.40
N GLN A 53 -12.77 -4.66 13.78
CA GLN A 53 -12.34 -5.80 12.99
C GLN A 53 -13.07 -5.85 11.65
N LEU A 54 -14.39 -5.64 11.66
CA LEU A 54 -15.20 -5.57 10.43
C LEU A 54 -14.68 -4.48 9.48
N ALA A 55 -14.43 -3.27 9.99
CA ALA A 55 -13.89 -2.17 9.19
C ALA A 55 -12.52 -2.52 8.56
N LEU A 56 -11.62 -3.15 9.32
CA LEU A 56 -10.32 -3.60 8.82
C LEU A 56 -10.45 -4.68 7.73
N HIS A 57 -11.37 -5.62 7.90
CA HIS A 57 -11.63 -6.64 6.88
C HIS A 57 -12.22 -6.04 5.60
N MET A 58 -13.16 -5.09 5.70
CA MET A 58 -13.72 -4.39 4.54
C MET A 58 -12.65 -3.59 3.79
N LEU A 59 -11.77 -2.90 4.53
CA LEU A 59 -10.63 -2.21 3.95
C LEU A 59 -9.71 -3.20 3.24
N ARG A 60 -9.42 -4.35 3.86
CA ARG A 60 -8.57 -5.38 3.25
C ARG A 60 -9.15 -5.91 1.95
N GLU A 61 -10.44 -6.22 1.92
CA GLU A 61 -11.13 -6.69 0.70
C GLU A 61 -11.04 -5.65 -0.43
N THR A 62 -11.22 -4.38 -0.11
CA THR A 62 -11.08 -3.28 -1.08
C THR A 62 -9.65 -3.20 -1.63
N LEU A 63 -8.66 -3.28 -0.75
CA LEU A 63 -7.25 -3.28 -1.14
C LEU A 63 -6.85 -4.56 -1.91
N ASP A 64 -7.49 -5.70 -1.65
CA ASP A 64 -7.29 -6.93 -2.41
C ASP A 64 -7.83 -6.82 -3.84
N GLN A 65 -8.98 -6.16 -4.03
CA GLN A 65 -9.49 -5.83 -5.35
C GLN A 65 -8.55 -4.88 -6.10
N TYR A 66 -8.01 -3.86 -5.42
CA TYR A 66 -7.02 -2.97 -6.01
C TYR A 66 -5.77 -3.73 -6.48
N VAL A 67 -5.22 -4.62 -5.64
CA VAL A 67 -4.06 -5.44 -6.01
C VAL A 67 -4.35 -6.35 -7.20
N LYS A 68 -5.52 -7.00 -7.24
CA LYS A 68 -5.92 -7.83 -8.40
C LYS A 68 -5.99 -7.00 -9.68
N MET A 69 -6.56 -5.79 -9.61
CA MET A 69 -6.62 -4.87 -10.75
C MET A 69 -5.20 -4.49 -11.23
N VAL A 70 -4.32 -4.10 -10.31
CA VAL A 70 -2.92 -3.76 -10.64
C VAL A 70 -2.18 -4.96 -11.23
N GLU A 71 -2.34 -6.15 -10.65
CA GLU A 71 -1.71 -7.38 -11.10
C GLU A 71 -2.16 -7.77 -12.51
N SER A 72 -3.47 -7.71 -12.77
CA SER A 72 -4.05 -8.06 -14.08
C SER A 72 -3.70 -7.06 -15.20
N GLY A 73 -3.61 -5.77 -14.88
CA GLY A 73 -3.43 -4.71 -15.88
C GLY A 73 -1.98 -4.39 -16.20
N PHE A 74 -1.05 -4.63 -15.28
CA PHE A 74 0.30 -4.03 -15.38
C PHE A 74 1.47 -4.97 -15.07
N MET A 75 1.23 -6.12 -14.43
CA MET A 75 2.31 -6.92 -13.83
C MET A 75 2.74 -8.16 -14.63
N SER A 76 2.25 -8.37 -15.85
CA SER A 76 2.65 -9.57 -16.64
C SER A 76 4.15 -9.61 -16.98
N THR A 77 4.89 -8.51 -16.83
CA THR A 77 6.31 -8.40 -17.22
C THR A 77 7.25 -7.79 -16.17
N MET A 78 6.74 -7.22 -15.07
CA MET A 78 7.56 -6.51 -14.09
C MET A 78 7.86 -7.36 -12.85
N ARG A 79 9.15 -7.51 -12.55
CA ARG A 79 9.64 -7.99 -11.25
C ARG A 79 10.24 -6.80 -10.51
N PRO A 80 9.95 -6.61 -9.22
CA PRO A 80 10.55 -5.52 -8.46
C PRO A 80 12.08 -5.66 -8.44
N SER A 81 12.77 -4.53 -8.54
CA SER A 81 14.24 -4.47 -8.50
C SER A 81 14.81 -4.68 -7.10
N SER A 82 13.97 -4.46 -6.08
CA SER A 82 14.33 -4.54 -4.66
C SER A 82 13.28 -5.31 -3.86
N SER A 83 13.67 -5.83 -2.69
CA SER A 83 12.73 -6.41 -1.74
C SER A 83 12.15 -5.33 -0.82
N ALA A 84 10.86 -5.45 -0.50
CA ALA A 84 10.25 -4.62 0.54
C ALA A 84 10.99 -4.77 1.88
N PRO A 85 11.33 -3.66 2.58
CA PRO A 85 12.03 -3.73 3.84
C PRO A 85 11.12 -4.30 4.93
N THR A 86 11.71 -4.86 5.97
CA THR A 86 10.97 -5.21 7.18
C THR A 86 10.61 -3.93 7.94
N PRO A 87 9.35 -3.69 8.32
CA PRO A 87 8.96 -2.49 9.05
C PRO A 87 9.57 -2.46 10.46
N ASP A 88 9.97 -1.28 10.92
CA ASP A 88 10.38 -1.07 12.31
C ASP A 88 9.15 -1.00 13.22
N LEU A 89 9.01 -1.99 14.10
CA LEU A 89 7.90 -2.09 15.04
C LEU A 89 8.24 -1.53 16.42
N ALA A 90 9.47 -1.08 16.67
CA ALA A 90 9.87 -0.53 17.96
C ALA A 90 8.97 0.64 18.42
N PRO A 91 8.52 1.57 17.54
CA PRO A 91 7.57 2.61 17.93
C PRO A 91 6.24 2.06 18.44
N LEU A 92 5.73 0.98 17.83
CA LEU A 92 4.47 0.35 18.22
C LEU A 92 4.60 -0.43 19.53
N ALA A 93 5.70 -1.16 19.69
CA ALA A 93 6.01 -1.88 20.92
C ALA A 93 6.12 -0.93 22.13
N ARG A 94 6.71 0.26 21.95
CA ARG A 94 6.75 1.31 22.99
C ARG A 94 5.37 1.82 23.39
N GLN A 95 4.37 1.69 22.54
CA GLN A 95 2.97 2.04 22.80
C GLN A 95 2.14 0.84 23.29
N GLY A 96 2.78 -0.30 23.60
CA GLY A 96 2.10 -1.51 24.05
C GLY A 96 1.37 -2.28 22.93
N ILE A 97 1.65 -1.97 21.66
CA ILE A 97 1.06 -2.67 20.52
C ILE A 97 2.01 -3.78 20.07
N THR A 98 1.63 -5.02 20.35
CA THR A 98 2.37 -6.21 19.92
C THR A 98 1.84 -6.72 18.59
N ILE A 99 2.74 -6.86 17.61
CA ILE A 99 2.45 -7.40 16.28
C ILE A 99 3.31 -8.63 16.05
N ASN A 100 2.69 -9.73 15.63
CA ASN A 100 3.43 -10.92 15.24
C ASN A 100 4.00 -10.73 13.83
N LEU A 101 5.21 -10.17 13.76
CA LEU A 101 5.89 -9.83 12.52
C LEU A 101 6.12 -11.04 11.61
N ALA A 102 6.47 -12.21 12.17
CA ALA A 102 6.69 -13.41 11.37
C ALA A 102 5.41 -13.87 10.66
N LYS A 103 4.27 -13.82 11.35
CA LYS A 103 2.95 -14.13 10.79
C LYS A 103 2.54 -13.10 9.73
N ALA A 104 2.73 -11.81 10.01
CA ALA A 104 2.43 -10.74 9.06
C ALA A 104 3.29 -10.88 7.79
N MET A 105 4.60 -11.07 7.92
CA MET A 105 5.51 -11.12 6.79
C MET A 105 5.31 -12.35 5.89
N LYS A 106 4.91 -13.50 6.46
CA LYS A 106 4.68 -14.73 5.70
C LYS A 106 3.46 -14.66 4.78
N SER A 107 2.38 -13.98 5.18
CA SER A 107 1.16 -13.86 4.36
C SER A 107 1.22 -12.74 3.33
N GLY A 108 2.21 -11.84 3.43
CA GLY A 108 2.29 -10.61 2.62
C GLY A 108 3.31 -10.62 1.48
N SER A 109 4.12 -11.68 1.29
CA SER A 109 5.29 -11.63 0.39
C SER A 109 4.96 -11.20 -1.05
N ARG A 110 4.02 -11.90 -1.70
CA ARG A 110 3.58 -11.58 -3.06
C ARG A 110 2.96 -10.18 -3.18
N ARG A 111 2.17 -9.80 -2.19
CA ARG A 111 1.54 -8.48 -2.15
C ARG A 111 2.58 -7.37 -2.09
N ARG A 112 3.60 -7.53 -1.24
CA ARG A 112 4.70 -6.58 -1.10
C ARG A 112 5.57 -6.52 -2.35
N GLU A 113 5.73 -7.61 -3.10
CA GLU A 113 6.36 -7.57 -4.43
C GLU A 113 5.58 -6.68 -5.40
N ILE A 114 4.26 -6.85 -5.46
CA ILE A 114 3.37 -6.03 -6.32
C ILE A 114 3.46 -4.55 -5.93
N MET A 115 3.37 -4.24 -4.63
CA MET A 115 3.50 -2.86 -4.14
C MET A 115 4.89 -2.27 -4.42
N THR A 116 5.95 -3.07 -4.35
CA THR A 116 7.30 -2.61 -4.66
C THR A 116 7.42 -2.24 -6.13
N ALA A 117 6.95 -3.11 -7.03
CA ALA A 117 6.99 -2.82 -8.46
C ALA A 117 6.10 -1.60 -8.83
N LEU A 118 4.98 -1.43 -8.13
CA LEU A 118 4.12 -0.26 -8.30
C LEU A 118 4.81 1.05 -7.88
N LEU A 119 5.50 1.05 -6.72
CA LEU A 119 6.31 2.18 -6.28
C LEU A 119 7.41 2.51 -7.30
N GLU A 120 8.20 1.52 -7.71
CA GLU A 120 9.33 1.71 -8.61
C GLU A 120 8.88 2.27 -9.97
N ARG A 121 7.74 1.80 -10.49
CA ARG A 121 7.15 2.31 -11.73
C ARG A 121 6.72 3.77 -11.61
N ASP A 122 6.19 4.16 -10.46
CA ASP A 122 5.77 5.54 -10.16
C ASP A 122 6.94 6.40 -9.65
N GLY A 123 8.18 5.95 -9.80
CA GLY A 123 9.39 6.70 -9.43
C GLY A 123 9.66 6.79 -7.92
N TRP A 124 8.95 5.99 -7.11
CA TRP A 124 9.04 5.99 -5.65
C TRP A 124 9.77 4.77 -5.10
N SER A 125 10.03 4.80 -3.80
CA SER A 125 10.62 3.69 -3.06
C SER A 125 9.96 3.53 -1.69
N TRP A 126 10.27 2.44 -1.00
CA TRP A 126 9.82 2.20 0.37
C TRP A 126 10.24 3.29 1.37
N LYS A 127 11.28 4.08 1.05
CA LYS A 127 11.67 5.25 1.86
C LYS A 127 10.60 6.33 1.88
N ASN A 128 9.69 6.34 0.90
CA ASN A 128 8.59 7.29 0.83
C ASN A 128 7.35 6.80 1.61
N VAL A 129 7.31 5.50 1.93
CA VAL A 129 6.21 4.86 2.66
C VAL A 129 6.41 4.98 4.17
N TYR A 130 7.61 4.70 4.69
CA TYR A 130 7.95 4.70 6.12
C TYR A 130 8.62 5.98 6.63
N ARG A 131 8.39 7.11 5.94
CA ARG A 131 8.90 8.41 6.38
C ARG A 131 8.30 8.86 7.70
#